data_AF-A0A969IRU5-F1
#
_entry.id   AF-A0A969IRU5-F1
#
_cell.length_a   1.000
_cell.length_b   1.000
_cell.length_c   1.000
_cell.angle_alpha   90.00
_cell.angle_beta   90.00
_cell.angle_gamma   90.00
#
_symmetry.space_group_name_H-M   'P 1'
#
loop_
_entity.id
_entity.type
_entity.pdbx_description
1 polymer ?
#
loop_
_entity_poly.entity_id
_entity_poly.type
_entity_poly.pdbx_seq_one_letter_code
_entity_poly.pdbx_strand_id
1 'polypeptide(L)'
;MQEIFRWTSVALFSALSLFMLWFGYVYASVTDMLWFHGAAVPAELHQQILPLYLALMNLIGGSSFAVGLLAAYIALFPLRRGATWAAGVLLVGFALVFIMAAITAEELAAATGAPTSWHIMGVLSAVAAAGFLAHLVATHSASKNA
;
A
#
# COMPACT_ATOMS: atom_id res chain seq x y z
N MET A 1 11.15 -12.93 -23.50
CA MET A 1 10.81 -13.21 -22.08
C MET A 1 11.18 -12.05 -21.17
N GLN A 2 12.41 -11.52 -21.22
CA GLN A 2 12.86 -10.36 -20.43
C GLN A 2 11.87 -9.17 -20.43
N GLU A 3 11.43 -8.73 -21.62
CA GLU A 3 10.49 -7.61 -21.75
C GLU A 3 9.16 -7.85 -21.01
N ILE A 4 8.63 -9.07 -21.10
CA ILE A 4 7.38 -9.46 -20.43
C ILE A 4 7.54 -9.30 -18.93
N PHE A 5 8.58 -9.88 -18.33
CA PHE A 5 8.82 -9.80 -16.88
C PHE A 5 9.07 -8.36 -16.40
N ARG A 6 9.77 -7.55 -17.20
CA ARG A 6 9.98 -6.12 -16.88
C ARG A 6 8.64 -5.37 -16.84
N TRP A 7 7.81 -5.54 -17.85
CA TRP A 7 6.51 -4.87 -17.91
C TRP A 7 5.54 -5.40 -16.86
N THR A 8 5.58 -6.68 -16.51
CA THR A 8 4.85 -7.24 -15.38
C THR A 8 5.26 -6.56 -14.08
N SER A 9 6.56 -6.39 -13.83
CA SER A 9 7.04 -5.67 -12.65
C SER A 9 6.51 -4.23 -12.59
N VAL A 10 6.65 -3.49 -13.69
CA VAL A 10 6.14 -2.10 -13.79
C VAL A 10 4.64 -2.04 -13.56
N ALA A 11 3.88 -2.97 -14.16
CA ALA A 11 2.43 -3.02 -14.02
C ALA A 11 2.01 -3.30 -12.56
N LEU A 12 2.64 -4.26 -11.89
CA LEU A 12 2.31 -4.61 -10.49
C LEU A 12 2.61 -3.46 -9.53
N PHE A 13 3.78 -2.83 -9.64
CA PHE A 13 4.10 -1.67 -8.81
C PHE A 13 3.24 -0.43 -9.14
N SER A 14 2.86 -0.25 -10.41
CA SER A 14 1.92 0.82 -10.80
C SER A 14 0.53 0.56 -10.24
N ALA A 15 0.06 -0.70 -10.23
CA ALA A 15 -1.22 -1.06 -9.63
C ALA A 15 -1.23 -0.79 -8.12
N LEU A 16 -0.15 -1.13 -7.40
CA LEU A 16 0.00 -0.79 -5.98
C LEU A 16 0.01 0.72 -5.74
N SER A 17 0.73 1.46 -6.58
CA SER A 17 0.75 2.93 -6.52
C SER A 17 -0.65 3.51 -6.71
N LEU A 18 -1.40 3.08 -7.74
CA LEU A 18 -2.76 3.52 -8.00
C LEU A 18 -3.71 3.16 -6.84
N PHE A 19 -3.57 1.96 -6.27
CA PHE A 19 -4.31 1.57 -5.08
C PHE A 19 -4.04 2.53 -3.91
N MET A 20 -2.77 2.84 -3.63
CA MET A 20 -2.41 3.75 -2.54
C MET A 20 -2.88 5.18 -2.76
N LEU A 21 -2.87 5.67 -4.00
CA LEU A 21 -3.44 6.97 -4.37
C LEU A 21 -4.96 6.99 -4.12
N TRP A 22 -5.67 5.97 -4.61
CA TRP A 22 -7.11 5.85 -4.41
C TRP A 22 -7.47 5.72 -2.93
N PHE A 23 -6.83 4.80 -2.21
CA PHE A 23 -7.01 4.60 -0.78
C PHE A 23 -6.72 5.88 0.00
N GLY A 24 -5.62 6.55 -0.32
CA GLY A 24 -5.23 7.81 0.30
C GLY A 24 -6.26 8.91 0.11
N TYR A 25 -6.77 9.06 -1.12
CA TYR A 25 -7.82 10.04 -1.42
C TYR A 25 -9.13 9.73 -0.67
N VAL A 26 -9.58 8.47 -0.69
CA VAL A 26 -10.81 8.06 0.00
C VAL A 26 -10.71 8.35 1.49
N TYR A 27 -9.60 7.97 2.14
CA TYR A 27 -9.41 8.20 3.57
C TYR A 27 -9.27 9.68 3.92
N ALA A 28 -8.55 10.46 3.12
CA ALA A 28 -8.39 11.89 3.39
C ALA A 28 -9.68 12.71 3.16
N SER A 29 -10.66 12.16 2.43
CA SER A 29 -11.90 12.85 2.08
C SER A 29 -13.12 12.43 2.91
N VAL A 30 -12.97 11.50 3.86
CA VAL A 30 -14.10 11.09 4.71
C VAL A 30 -14.56 12.26 5.57
N THR A 31 -15.88 12.43 5.66
CA THR A 31 -16.52 13.47 6.50
C THR A 31 -17.24 12.87 7.71
N ASP A 32 -17.32 11.55 7.77
CA ASP A 32 -17.98 10.80 8.84
C ASP A 32 -17.21 9.49 9.12
N MET A 33 -17.55 8.80 10.22
CA MET A 33 -17.00 7.49 10.52
C MET A 33 -17.39 6.49 9.43
N LEU A 34 -16.38 5.85 8.84
CA LEU A 34 -16.61 4.73 7.94
C LEU A 34 -17.31 3.62 8.73
N TRP A 35 -18.33 3.00 8.14
CA TRP A 35 -19.21 2.05 8.83
C TRP A 35 -18.44 0.96 9.60
N PHE A 36 -17.32 0.49 9.05
CA PHE A 36 -16.48 -0.54 9.66
C PHE A 36 -15.61 -0.02 10.80
N HIS A 37 -15.21 1.26 10.80
CA HIS A 37 -14.53 1.89 11.94
C HIS A 37 -15.52 2.27 13.05
N GLY A 38 -16.71 2.74 12.67
CA GLY A 38 -17.78 3.06 13.62
C GLY A 38 -18.29 1.84 14.38
N ALA A 39 -18.18 0.64 13.79
CA ALA A 39 -18.52 -0.61 14.46
C ALA A 39 -17.68 -0.91 15.70
N ALA A 40 -16.47 -0.33 15.81
CA ALA A 40 -15.58 -0.48 16.96
C ALA A 40 -15.86 0.53 18.08
N VAL A 41 -16.81 1.46 17.90
CA VAL A 41 -17.08 2.56 18.81
C VAL A 41 -18.56 2.53 19.24
N PRO A 42 -18.88 2.65 20.54
CA PRO A 42 -20.26 2.82 21.00
C PRO A 42 -20.91 4.06 20.38
N ALA A 43 -22.18 3.95 19.97
CA ALA A 43 -22.89 4.99 19.21
C ALA A 43 -22.94 6.34 19.95
N GLU A 44 -23.08 6.30 21.27
CA GLU A 44 -23.10 7.47 22.16
C GLU A 44 -21.77 8.25 22.19
N LEU A 45 -20.66 7.63 21.78
CA LEU A 45 -19.33 8.24 21.71
C LEU A 45 -18.95 8.72 20.31
N HIS A 46 -19.72 8.39 19.27
CA HIS A 46 -19.38 8.72 17.88
C HIS A 46 -19.11 10.20 17.69
N GLN A 47 -20.02 11.07 18.13
CA GLN A 47 -19.88 12.52 17.97
C GLN A 47 -18.69 13.11 18.74
N GLN A 48 -18.34 12.52 19.89
CA GLN A 48 -17.22 13.00 20.72
C GLN A 48 -15.87 12.64 20.10
N ILE A 49 -15.78 11.48 19.44
CA ILE A 49 -14.52 10.95 18.88
C ILE A 49 -14.35 11.35 17.41
N LEU A 50 -15.42 11.77 16.72
CA LEU A 50 -15.41 12.12 15.31
C LEU A 50 -14.27 13.08 14.91
N PRO A 51 -13.98 14.19 15.62
CA PRO A 51 -12.87 15.08 15.24
C PRO A 51 -11.51 14.39 15.25
N LEU A 52 -11.25 13.53 16.24
CA LEU A 52 -10.02 12.75 16.34
C LEU A 52 -9.95 11.70 15.22
N TYR A 53 -11.06 11.01 14.97
CA TYR A 53 -11.17 10.06 13.87
C TYR A 53 -10.86 10.70 12.52
N LEU A 54 -11.45 11.86 12.21
CA LEU A 54 -11.22 12.59 10.96
C LEU A 54 -9.76 13.03 10.83
N ALA A 55 -9.13 13.48 11.91
CA ALA A 55 -7.70 13.82 11.91
C ALA A 55 -6.83 12.59 11.58
N LEU A 56 -7.14 11.42 12.16
CA LEU A 56 -6.45 10.16 11.86
C LEU A 56 -6.66 9.73 10.41
N MET A 57 -7.88 9.82 9.89
CA MET A 57 -8.18 9.47 8.49
C MET A 57 -7.46 10.41 7.51
N ASN A 58 -7.36 11.70 7.82
CA ASN A 58 -6.58 12.64 7.02
C ASN A 58 -5.08 12.31 7.05
N LEU A 59 -4.53 11.96 8.22
CA LEU A 59 -3.12 11.55 8.34
C LEU A 59 -2.84 10.26 7.54
N ILE A 60 -3.67 9.23 7.72
CA ILE A 60 -3.54 7.95 7.03
C ILE A 60 -3.71 8.14 5.53
N GLY A 61 -4.73 8.92 5.13
CA GLY A 61 -5.04 9.22 3.75
C GLY A 61 -3.91 9.97 3.06
N GLY A 62 -3.46 11.08 3.65
CA GLY A 62 -2.36 11.89 3.12
C GLY A 62 -1.04 11.13 3.02
N SER A 63 -0.71 10.32 4.04
CA SER A 63 0.50 9.49 4.03
C SER A 63 0.43 8.42 2.93
N SER A 64 -0.72 7.75 2.79
CA SER A 64 -0.94 6.73 1.75
C SER A 64 -0.87 7.34 0.35
N PHE A 65 -1.46 8.53 0.17
CA PHE A 65 -1.41 9.26 -1.09
C PHE A 65 0.03 9.65 -1.46
N ALA A 66 0.81 10.16 -0.50
CA ALA A 66 2.22 10.52 -0.72
C ALA A 66 3.07 9.28 -1.09
N VAL A 67 2.89 8.16 -0.41
CA VAL A 67 3.53 6.88 -0.75
C VAL A 67 3.12 6.43 -2.16
N GLY A 68 1.84 6.55 -2.51
CA GLY A 68 1.32 6.27 -3.84
C GLY A 68 2.00 7.10 -4.93
N LEU A 69 2.17 8.41 -4.72
CA LEU A 69 2.86 9.31 -5.65
C LEU A 69 4.34 8.94 -5.82
N LEU A 70 5.04 8.71 -4.70
CA LEU A 70 6.45 8.31 -4.74
C LEU A 70 6.62 6.98 -5.47
N ALA A 71 5.73 6.02 -5.22
CA ALA A 71 5.74 4.74 -5.91
C ALA A 71 5.47 4.88 -7.42
N ALA A 72 4.53 5.77 -7.82
CA ALA A 72 4.26 6.06 -9.23
C ALA A 72 5.53 6.58 -9.92
N TYR A 73 6.21 7.54 -9.28
CA TYR A 73 7.46 8.09 -9.80
C TYR A 73 8.52 7.00 -9.98
N ILE A 74 8.75 6.17 -8.95
CA ILE A 74 9.78 5.12 -9.01
C ILE A 74 9.42 4.05 -10.07
N ALA A 75 8.14 3.66 -10.17
CA ALA A 75 7.70 2.67 -11.15
C ALA A 75 7.80 3.17 -12.60
N LEU A 76 7.40 4.42 -12.86
CA LEU A 76 7.33 4.98 -14.22
C LEU A 76 8.69 5.44 -14.76
N PHE A 77 9.62 5.84 -13.89
CA PHE A 77 10.92 6.37 -14.28
C PHE A 77 12.07 5.39 -14.07
N PRO A 78 12.66 5.22 -12.86
CA PRO A 78 13.86 4.40 -12.68
C PRO A 78 13.59 2.91 -12.92
N LEU A 79 12.45 2.36 -12.48
CA LEU A 79 12.15 0.94 -12.66
C LEU A 79 11.99 0.59 -14.15
N ARG A 80 11.29 1.44 -14.92
CA ARG A 80 11.15 1.28 -16.38
C ARG A 80 12.49 1.34 -17.11
N ARG A 81 13.46 2.10 -16.59
CA ARG A 81 14.84 2.17 -17.09
C ARG A 81 15.71 0.97 -16.69
N GLY A 82 15.16 0.00 -15.97
CA GLY A 82 15.86 -1.23 -15.58
C GLY A 82 16.70 -1.10 -14.31
N ALA A 83 16.47 -0.07 -13.49
CA ALA A 83 17.19 0.09 -12.23
C ALA A 83 16.72 -0.92 -11.18
N THR A 84 17.47 -2.02 -10.99
CA THR A 84 17.11 -3.10 -10.04
C THR A 84 16.90 -2.61 -8.61
N TRP A 85 17.71 -1.63 -8.15
CA TRP A 85 17.57 -1.05 -6.81
C TRP A 85 16.20 -0.39 -6.61
N ALA A 86 15.57 0.14 -7.66
CA ALA A 86 14.27 0.79 -7.59
C ALA A 86 13.17 -0.21 -7.21
N ALA A 87 13.25 -1.44 -7.75
CA ALA A 87 12.35 -2.53 -7.37
C ALA A 87 12.52 -2.91 -5.90
N GLY A 88 13.76 -2.93 -5.41
CA GLY A 88 14.07 -3.20 -4.00
C GLY A 88 13.53 -2.11 -3.06
N VAL A 89 13.70 -0.84 -3.41
CA VAL A 89 13.15 0.30 -2.65
C VAL A 89 11.63 0.22 -2.59
N LEU A 90 10.95 -0.07 -3.70
CA LEU A 90 9.50 -0.25 -3.71
C LEU A 90 9.05 -1.42 -2.85
N LEU A 91 9.72 -2.57 -2.93
CA LEU A 91 9.40 -3.73 -2.10
C LEU A 91 9.52 -3.40 -0.61
N VAL A 92 10.65 -2.84 -0.19
CA VAL A 92 10.91 -2.52 1.22
C VAL A 92 9.94 -1.44 1.71
N GLY A 93 9.76 -0.37 0.94
CA GLY A 93 8.86 0.72 1.28
C GLY A 93 7.42 0.24 1.48
N PHE A 94 6.90 -0.57 0.54
CA PHE A 94 5.57 -1.15 0.67
C PHE A 94 5.48 -2.15 1.83
N ALA A 95 6.48 -3.03 1.98
CA ALA A 95 6.48 -4.02 3.07
C ALA A 95 6.41 -3.34 4.45
N LEU A 96 7.19 -2.29 4.69
CA LEU A 96 7.16 -1.56 5.96
C LEU A 96 5.79 -0.94 6.23
N VAL A 97 5.20 -0.27 5.23
CA VAL A 97 3.88 0.35 5.35
C VAL A 97 2.81 -0.70 5.63
N PHE A 98 2.83 -1.82 4.90
CA PHE A 98 1.82 -2.88 5.03
C PHE A 98 1.96 -3.68 6.32
N ILE A 99 3.19 -3.95 6.79
CA ILE A 99 3.43 -4.59 8.08
C ILE A 99 2.89 -3.72 9.21
N MET A 100 3.22 -2.42 9.21
CA MET A 100 2.72 -1.50 10.24
C MET A 100 1.20 -1.43 10.23
N ALA A 101 0.58 -1.33 9.04
CA ALA A 101 -0.87 -1.31 8.91
C ALA A 101 -1.52 -2.62 9.40
N ALA A 102 -0.89 -3.78 9.14
CA ALA A 102 -1.37 -5.08 9.61
C ALA A 102 -1.31 -5.18 11.13
N ILE A 103 -0.19 -4.79 11.75
CA ILE A 103 -0.02 -4.79 13.21
C ILE A 103 -1.06 -3.88 13.87
N THR A 104 -1.24 -2.65 13.38
CA THR A 104 -2.24 -1.74 13.93
C THR A 104 -3.67 -2.30 13.80
N ALA A 105 -3.98 -2.99 12.70
CA ALA A 105 -5.28 -3.63 12.52
C ALA A 105 -5.49 -4.83 13.47
N GLU A 106 -4.46 -5.63 13.74
CA GLU A 106 -4.53 -6.74 14.71
C GLU A 106 -4.65 -6.23 16.14
N GLU A 107 -3.87 -5.22 16.52
CA GLU A 107 -3.94 -4.59 17.85
C GLU A 107 -5.33 -3.99 18.11
N LEU A 108 -5.92 -3.31 17.11
CA LEU A 108 -7.28 -2.78 17.22
C LEU A 108 -8.32 -3.90 17.40
N ALA A 109 -8.21 -4.98 16.62
CA ALA A 109 -9.10 -6.13 16.74
C ALA A 109 -9.01 -6.77 18.13
N ALA A 110 -7.79 -6.94 18.65
CA ALA A 110 -7.56 -7.48 19.99
C ALA A 110 -8.14 -6.57 21.09
N ALA A 111 -8.04 -5.25 20.94
CA ALA A 111 -8.53 -4.29 21.92
C ALA A 111 -10.05 -4.11 21.92
N THR A 112 -10.72 -4.27 20.77
CA THR A 112 -12.13 -3.89 20.60
C THR A 112 -13.06 -5.06 20.24
N GLY A 113 -12.51 -6.20 19.81
CA GLY A 113 -13.27 -7.31 19.24
C GLY A 113 -13.85 -7.02 17.85
N ALA A 114 -13.58 -5.85 17.28
CA ALA A 114 -14.10 -5.46 15.97
C ALA A 114 -13.39 -6.21 14.83
N PRO A 115 -14.10 -6.52 13.72
CA PRO A 115 -13.48 -7.13 12.56
C PRO A 115 -12.52 -6.15 11.89
N THR A 116 -11.30 -6.59 11.60
CA THR A 116 -10.32 -5.79 10.85
C THR A 116 -9.82 -6.53 9.60
N SER A 117 -9.51 -5.77 8.55
CA SER A 117 -9.15 -6.34 7.25
C SER A 117 -7.63 -6.49 7.06
N TRP A 118 -6.92 -6.94 8.10
CA TRP A 118 -5.45 -7.07 8.06
C TRP A 118 -4.95 -7.93 6.89
N HIS A 119 -5.72 -8.96 6.48
CA HIS A 119 -5.42 -9.84 5.36
C HIS A 119 -5.16 -9.09 4.04
N ILE A 120 -5.77 -7.91 3.84
CA ILE A 120 -5.54 -7.07 2.66
C ILE A 120 -4.06 -6.67 2.58
N MET A 121 -3.42 -6.37 3.71
CA MET A 121 -1.99 -6.02 3.76
C MET A 121 -1.10 -7.18 3.32
N GLY A 122 -1.49 -8.41 3.65
CA GLY A 122 -0.81 -9.62 3.17
C GLY A 122 -0.89 -9.76 1.64
N VAL A 123 -2.07 -9.54 1.06
CA VAL A 123 -2.26 -9.58 -0.40
C VAL A 123 -1.43 -8.49 -1.09
N LEU A 124 -1.47 -7.25 -0.58
CA LEU A 124 -0.68 -6.15 -1.15
C LEU A 124 0.83 -6.41 -1.06
N SER A 125 1.29 -7.01 0.04
CA SER A 125 2.68 -7.44 0.21
C SER A 125 3.08 -8.52 -0.80
N ALA A 126 2.20 -9.50 -1.04
CA ALA A 126 2.44 -10.54 -2.05
C ALA A 126 2.52 -9.95 -3.47
N VAL A 127 1.69 -8.96 -3.81
CA VAL A 127 1.76 -8.24 -5.08
C VAL A 127 3.10 -7.48 -5.22
N ALA A 128 3.56 -6.83 -4.14
CA ALA A 128 4.85 -6.13 -4.14
C ALA A 128 6.01 -7.12 -4.35
N ALA A 129 5.99 -8.25 -3.66
CA ALA A 129 6.97 -9.33 -3.82
C ALA A 129 6.96 -9.90 -5.24
N ALA A 130 5.78 -10.16 -5.82
CA ALA A 130 5.65 -10.62 -7.19
C ALA A 130 6.21 -9.59 -8.20
N GLY A 131 5.94 -8.30 -7.99
CA GLY A 131 6.50 -7.21 -8.79
C GLY A 131 8.02 -7.16 -8.74
N PHE A 132 8.60 -7.37 -7.56
CA PHE A 132 10.04 -7.46 -7.37
C PHE A 132 10.65 -8.70 -8.04
N LEU A 133 10.07 -9.88 -7.83
CA LEU A 133 10.53 -11.13 -8.43
C LEU A 133 10.49 -11.06 -9.97
N ALA A 134 9.43 -10.50 -10.53
CA ALA A 134 9.34 -10.26 -11.97
C ALA A 134 10.49 -9.36 -12.45
N HIS A 135 10.86 -8.33 -11.68
CA HIS A 135 11.99 -7.48 -12.03
C HIS A 135 13.32 -8.24 -12.03
N LEU A 136 13.58 -9.06 -10.99
CA LEU A 136 14.79 -9.86 -10.89
C LEU A 136 14.93 -10.87 -12.04
N VAL A 137 13.82 -11.51 -12.43
CA VAL A 137 13.82 -12.44 -13.59
C VAL A 137 14.15 -11.69 -14.88
N ALA A 138 13.61 -10.48 -15.07
CA ALA A 138 13.90 -9.66 -16.24
C ALA A 138 15.39 -9.29 -16.30
N THR A 139 15.97 -8.83 -15.20
CA THR A 139 17.38 -8.39 -15.16
C THR A 139 18.36 -9.56 -15.29
N HIS A 140 18.08 -10.71 -14.67
CA HIS A 140 18.89 -11.92 -14.84
C HIS A 140 18.83 -12.50 -16.25
N SER A 141 17.67 -12.39 -16.93
CA SER A 141 17.55 -12.80 -18.33
C SER A 141 18.35 -11.87 -19.26
N ALA A 142 18.49 -10.59 -18.90
CA ALA A 142 19.27 -9.62 -19.66
C ALA A 142 20.77 -9.92 -19.61
N SER A 143 21.29 -10.25 -18.42
CA SER A 143 22.72 -10.49 -18.21
C SER A 143 23.23 -11.77 -18.89
N LYS A 144 22.38 -12.77 -19.11
CA LYS A 144 22.74 -14.01 -19.82
C LYS A 144 22.89 -13.86 -21.33
N ASN A 145 22.35 -12.78 -21.90
CA ASN A 145 22.34 -12.54 -23.35
C ASN A 145 23.35 -11.44 -23.78
N ALA A 146 24.13 -10.92 -22.83
CA ALA A 146 25.20 -9.94 -23.06
C ALA A 146 26.56 -10.65 -23.07
#